data_AF-A0A2E7IMY5-F1
#
_entry.id   AF-A0A2E7IMY5-F1
#
_cell.length_a   1.000
_cell.length_b   1.000
_cell.length_c   1.000
_cell.angle_alpha   90.00
_cell.angle_beta   90.00
_cell.angle_gamma   90.00
#
_symmetry.space_group_name_H-M   'P 1'
#
loop_
_entity.id
_entity.type
_entity.pdbx_description
1 polymer ?
#
loop_
_entity_poly.entity_id
_entity_poly.type
_entity_poly.pdbx_seq_one_letter_code
_entity_poly.pdbx_strand_id
1 'polypeptide(L)'
;MARTGRPKLDPLEKALRKGKRLKVKIQELEALYQSDPSGPSAPPRPGRPPVSYATQLDRANAEYRELKSEIKQLALQKGETIKSVEAKIRETGDPALESNVGRPSASYVVKLEYKMRLKLARIERIRSGEETKRRIERKPAPGSHLGRKPKDDLRKIARLEDQVLAMKAEVRAIEQSMTLKEREDLEIHRMRRNAANLRKALREQGIDDLRVQAHKNWEAAKADRNKFPAAVLECCALERAIDERVEKFRSL
;
A
#
# COMPACT_ATOMS: atom_id res chain seq x y z
N MET A 1 7.29 -14.97 -34.90
CA MET A 1 6.40 -13.98 -34.25
C MET A 1 7.15 -12.67 -34.11
N ALA A 2 6.75 -11.64 -34.85
CA ALA A 2 7.41 -10.34 -34.82
C ALA A 2 7.22 -9.69 -33.44
N ARG A 3 8.33 -9.26 -32.80
CA ARG A 3 8.25 -8.39 -31.62
C ARG A 3 7.66 -7.07 -32.08
N THR A 4 6.37 -6.86 -31.84
CA THR A 4 5.71 -5.56 -32.02
C THR A 4 6.36 -4.57 -31.07
N GLY A 5 7.37 -3.84 -31.56
CA GLY A 5 8.00 -2.76 -30.82
C GLY A 5 6.96 -1.73 -30.42
N ARG A 6 7.11 -1.12 -29.24
CA ARG A 6 6.24 -0.02 -28.80
C ARG A 6 6.14 1.02 -29.92
N PRO A 7 4.93 1.49 -30.29
CA PRO A 7 4.80 2.56 -31.27
C PRO A 7 5.64 3.76 -30.85
N LYS A 8 6.44 4.29 -31.79
CA LYS A 8 7.27 5.48 -31.53
C LYS A 8 6.32 6.64 -31.27
N LEU A 9 6.22 7.06 -30.01
CA LEU A 9 5.43 8.24 -29.65
C LEU A 9 5.96 9.47 -30.36
N ASP A 10 5.02 10.28 -30.80
CA ASP A 10 5.27 11.57 -31.42
C ASP A 10 6.01 12.53 -30.46
N PRO A 11 6.92 13.41 -30.95
CA PRO A 11 7.65 14.34 -30.09
C PRO A 11 6.75 15.26 -29.25
N LEU A 12 5.65 15.77 -29.82
CA LEU A 12 4.69 16.61 -29.10
C LEU A 12 3.98 15.81 -28.01
N GLU A 13 3.54 14.58 -28.33
CA GLU A 13 2.91 13.68 -27.36
C GLU A 13 3.87 13.30 -26.21
N LYS A 14 5.15 13.06 -26.51
CA LYS A 14 6.20 12.82 -25.50
C LYS A 14 6.39 14.02 -24.58
N ALA A 15 6.47 15.23 -25.14
CA ALA A 15 6.65 16.46 -24.38
C ALA A 15 5.43 16.73 -23.49
N LEU A 16 4.21 16.54 -24.00
CA LEU A 16 2.97 16.68 -23.23
C LEU A 16 2.89 15.68 -22.06
N ARG A 17 3.22 14.41 -22.29
CA ARG A 17 3.29 13.39 -21.22
C ARG A 17 4.37 13.71 -20.19
N LYS A 18 5.57 14.12 -20.62
CA LYS A 18 6.63 14.59 -19.73
C LYS A 18 6.14 15.76 -18.86
N GLY A 19 5.40 16.70 -19.45
CA GLY A 19 4.82 17.84 -18.74
C GLY A 19 3.82 17.40 -17.67
N LYS A 20 2.99 16.40 -17.98
CA LYS A 20 2.03 15.85 -17.02
C LYS A 20 2.74 15.22 -15.83
N ARG A 21 3.79 14.42 -16.05
CA ARG A 21 4.59 13.80 -14.99
C ARG A 21 5.30 14.84 -14.13
N LEU A 22 5.89 15.84 -14.76
CA LEU A 22 6.63 16.89 -14.05
C LEU A 22 5.69 17.73 -13.19
N LYS A 23 4.45 17.98 -13.65
CA LYS A 23 3.41 18.65 -12.86
C LYS A 23 3.00 17.87 -11.61
N VAL A 24 2.82 16.55 -11.73
CA VAL A 24 2.57 15.68 -10.56
C VAL A 24 3.74 15.73 -9.59
N LYS A 25 4.97 15.64 -10.09
CA LYS A 25 6.19 15.72 -9.25
C LYS A 25 6.32 17.06 -8.52
N ILE A 26 5.96 18.17 -9.16
CA ILE A 26 5.93 19.50 -8.52
C ILE A 26 4.92 19.50 -7.36
N GLN A 27 3.71 18.99 -7.59
CA GLN A 27 2.68 18.89 -6.52
C GLN A 27 3.14 18.02 -5.35
N GLU A 28 3.79 16.88 -5.62
CA GLU A 28 4.36 16.02 -4.57
C GLU A 28 5.46 16.76 -3.78
N LEU A 29 6.36 17.47 -4.46
CA LEU A 29 7.42 18.25 -3.82
C LEU A 29 6.86 19.44 -3.01
N GLU A 30 5.81 20.09 -3.49
CA GLU A 30 5.10 21.16 -2.77
C GLU A 30 4.50 20.62 -1.47
N ALA A 31 3.81 19.48 -1.53
CA ALA A 31 3.24 18.84 -0.33
C ALA A 31 4.32 18.42 0.67
N LEU A 32 5.43 17.85 0.19
CA LEU A 32 6.57 17.49 1.03
C LEU A 32 7.20 18.72 1.69
N TYR A 33 7.45 19.79 0.93
CA TYR A 33 8.01 21.04 1.44
C TYR A 33 7.10 21.72 2.45
N GLN A 34 5.78 21.70 2.25
CA GLN A 34 4.82 22.22 3.23
C GLN A 34 4.82 21.40 4.53
N SER A 35 4.98 20.07 4.44
CA SER A 35 5.00 19.20 5.62
C SER A 35 6.33 19.22 6.39
N ASP A 36 7.44 19.41 5.69
CA ASP A 36 8.80 19.46 6.23
C ASP A 36 9.65 20.47 5.42
N PRO A 37 9.59 21.77 5.77
CA PRO A 37 10.33 22.82 5.06
C PRO A 37 11.85 22.68 5.19
N SER A 38 12.33 22.04 6.26
CA SER A 38 13.75 21.69 6.47
C SER A 38 14.24 20.62 5.50
N GLY A 39 13.32 19.81 4.97
CA GLY A 39 13.60 18.74 4.02
C GLY A 39 14.55 17.66 4.56
N PRO A 40 14.90 16.65 3.74
CA PRO A 40 15.62 15.51 4.26
C PRO A 40 17.05 15.93 4.61
N SER A 41 17.38 15.90 5.90
CA SER A 41 18.76 15.80 6.39
C SER A 41 19.32 14.36 6.22
N ALA A 42 18.58 13.47 5.55
CA ALA A 42 18.82 12.02 5.49
C ALA A 42 19.97 11.60 4.55
N PRO A 43 20.61 10.43 4.80
CA PRO A 43 22.03 10.22 4.54
C PRO A 43 22.38 10.14 3.05
N PRO A 44 23.61 10.53 2.68
CA PRO A 44 24.07 10.53 1.31
C PRO A 44 23.97 9.12 0.70
N ARG A 45 23.45 9.06 -0.53
CA ARG A 45 23.75 7.91 -1.39
C ARG A 45 25.21 8.00 -1.78
N PRO A 46 25.94 6.87 -1.94
CA PRO A 46 27.31 6.91 -2.45
C PRO A 46 27.35 7.70 -3.76
N GLY A 47 28.07 8.82 -3.77
CA GLY A 47 28.31 9.63 -4.98
C GLY A 47 27.33 10.78 -5.27
N ARG A 48 26.32 11.08 -4.45
CA ARG A 48 25.51 12.32 -4.61
C ARG A 48 25.07 12.94 -3.28
N PRO A 49 25.30 14.25 -3.06
CA PRO A 49 24.77 14.94 -1.88
C PRO A 49 23.23 14.99 -1.93
N PRO A 50 22.54 14.87 -0.79
CA PRO A 50 21.11 15.11 -0.71
C PRO A 50 20.83 16.58 -1.06
N VAL A 51 19.78 16.80 -1.87
CA VAL A 51 19.37 18.15 -2.30
C VAL A 51 18.07 18.48 -1.58
N SER A 52 17.95 19.68 -1.00
CA SER A 52 16.75 20.11 -0.28
C SER A 52 15.49 20.05 -1.17
N TYR A 53 14.31 19.87 -0.56
CA TYR A 53 13.04 19.88 -1.31
C TYR A 53 12.85 21.20 -2.07
N ALA A 54 13.25 22.34 -1.47
CA ALA A 54 13.24 23.64 -2.12
C ALA A 54 14.03 23.64 -3.45
N THR A 55 15.29 23.19 -3.43
CA THR A 55 16.11 23.15 -4.65
C THR A 55 15.58 22.13 -5.68
N GLN A 56 14.97 21.03 -5.24
CA GLN A 56 14.33 20.09 -6.15
C GLN A 56 13.10 20.70 -6.83
N LEU A 57 12.32 21.48 -6.08
CA LEU A 57 11.13 22.18 -6.56
C LEU A 57 11.50 23.30 -7.54
N ASP A 58 12.54 24.08 -7.25
CA ASP A 58 13.06 25.11 -8.18
C ASP A 58 13.49 24.51 -9.51
N ARG A 59 14.24 23.40 -9.48
CA ARG A 59 14.66 22.68 -10.69
C ARG A 59 13.48 22.13 -11.47
N ALA A 60 12.51 21.53 -10.79
CA ALA A 60 11.32 20.98 -11.44
C ALA A 60 10.47 22.09 -12.08
N ASN A 61 10.34 23.24 -11.41
CA ASN A 61 9.65 24.41 -11.94
C ASN A 61 10.37 25.03 -13.16
N ALA A 62 11.69 25.11 -13.12
CA ALA A 62 12.49 25.57 -14.26
C ALA A 62 12.32 24.64 -15.47
N GLU A 63 12.49 23.33 -15.27
CA GLU A 63 12.29 22.33 -16.32
C GLU A 63 10.86 22.38 -16.88
N TYR A 64 9.85 22.63 -16.04
CA TYR A 64 8.46 22.74 -16.48
C TYR A 64 8.21 24.00 -17.33
N ARG A 65 8.90 25.11 -17.06
CA ARG A 65 8.83 26.33 -17.88
C ARG A 65 9.46 26.11 -19.25
N GLU A 66 10.65 25.51 -19.30
CA GLU A 66 11.33 25.17 -20.55
C GLU A 66 10.50 24.21 -21.41
N LEU A 67 9.93 23.19 -20.78
CA LEU A 67 9.08 22.23 -21.46
C LEU A 67 7.81 22.86 -22.02
N LYS A 68 7.23 23.86 -21.35
CA LYS A 68 6.10 24.63 -21.90
C LYS A 68 6.48 25.37 -23.19
N SER A 69 7.69 25.92 -23.28
CA SER A 69 8.17 26.53 -24.53
C SER A 69 8.41 25.50 -25.63
N GLU A 70 9.02 24.36 -25.30
CA GLU A 70 9.24 23.25 -26.24
C GLU A 70 7.91 22.73 -26.83
N ILE A 71 6.89 22.52 -26.00
CA ILE A 71 5.56 22.09 -26.44
C ILE A 71 4.92 23.08 -27.41
N LYS A 72 5.05 24.41 -27.16
CA LYS A 72 4.53 25.42 -28.09
C LYS A 72 5.24 25.34 -29.45
N GLN A 73 6.55 25.21 -29.46
CA GLN A 73 7.32 25.10 -30.70
C GLN A 73 6.96 23.83 -31.49
N LEU A 74 6.87 22.68 -30.81
CA LEU A 74 6.49 21.41 -31.43
C LEU A 74 5.05 21.44 -31.98
N ALA A 75 4.12 22.10 -31.30
CA ALA A 75 2.76 22.27 -31.78
C ALA A 75 2.68 23.16 -33.02
N LEU A 76 3.42 24.28 -33.03
CA LEU A 76 3.53 25.16 -34.20
C LEU A 76 4.10 24.42 -35.41
N GLN A 77 5.16 23.62 -35.23
CA GLN A 77 5.74 22.79 -36.30
C GLN A 77 4.75 21.77 -36.88
N LYS A 78 3.73 21.40 -36.11
CA LYS A 78 2.65 20.50 -36.52
C LYS A 78 1.41 21.21 -37.08
N GLY A 79 1.40 22.54 -37.11
CA GLY A 79 0.22 23.32 -37.45
C GLY A 79 -0.89 23.27 -36.39
N GLU A 80 -0.58 22.81 -35.17
CA GLU A 80 -1.53 22.77 -34.06
C GLU A 80 -1.53 24.11 -33.30
N THR A 81 -2.70 24.74 -33.18
CA THR A 81 -2.85 25.95 -32.37
C THR A 81 -3.23 25.58 -30.93
N ILE A 82 -2.25 25.62 -30.02
CA ILE A 82 -2.49 25.37 -28.60
C ILE A 82 -2.84 26.67 -27.88
N LYS A 83 -4.12 26.86 -27.54
CA LYS A 83 -4.60 28.00 -26.73
C LYS A 83 -4.02 28.00 -25.32
N SER A 84 -3.91 26.83 -24.69
CA SER A 84 -3.30 26.65 -23.37
C SER A 84 -2.52 25.34 -23.31
N VAL A 85 -1.19 25.47 -23.18
CA VAL A 85 -0.29 24.32 -23.01
C VAL A 85 -0.63 23.55 -21.75
N GLU A 86 -1.03 24.25 -20.69
CA GLU A 86 -1.35 23.63 -19.41
C GLU A 86 -2.65 22.82 -19.46
N ALA A 87 -3.65 23.29 -20.21
CA ALA A 87 -4.87 22.52 -20.47
C ALA A 87 -4.53 21.26 -21.27
N LYS A 88 -3.72 21.40 -22.33
CA LYS A 88 -3.31 20.26 -23.16
C LYS A 88 -2.51 19.22 -22.37
N ILE A 89 -1.58 19.65 -21.50
CA ILE A 89 -0.85 18.77 -20.59
C ILE A 89 -1.82 18.03 -19.64
N ARG A 90 -2.82 18.73 -19.09
CA ARG A 90 -3.80 18.13 -18.17
C ARG A 90 -4.63 17.04 -18.86
N GLU A 91 -5.12 17.34 -20.06
CA GLU A 91 -5.97 16.46 -20.87
C GLU A 91 -5.20 15.29 -21.50
N THR A 92 -3.88 15.39 -21.66
CA THR A 92 -3.07 14.34 -22.27
C THR A 92 -3.12 13.06 -21.45
N GLY A 93 -3.59 11.96 -22.04
CA GLY A 93 -3.49 10.64 -21.44
C GLY A 93 -2.01 10.24 -21.29
N ASP A 94 -1.59 9.94 -20.06
CA ASP A 94 -0.25 9.39 -19.83
C ASP A 94 -0.37 8.02 -19.18
N PRO A 95 -0.24 6.95 -19.98
CA PRO A 95 -0.27 5.60 -19.46
C PRO A 95 0.76 5.36 -18.36
N ALA A 96 1.84 6.15 -18.19
CA ALA A 96 2.74 5.95 -17.04
C ALA A 96 2.22 6.55 -15.72
N LEU A 97 1.30 7.52 -15.79
CA LEU A 97 0.59 8.06 -14.64
C LEU A 97 -0.74 7.33 -14.38
N GLU A 98 -1.35 6.79 -15.43
CA GLU A 98 -2.58 6.01 -15.39
C GLU A 98 -2.32 4.51 -15.18
N SER A 99 -1.16 4.00 -15.61
CA SER A 99 -0.72 2.67 -15.23
C SER A 99 -0.13 2.73 -13.83
N ASN A 100 -0.62 1.85 -12.98
CA ASN A 100 -0.11 1.58 -11.63
C ASN A 100 1.33 1.00 -11.64
N VAL A 101 2.15 1.31 -12.65
CA VAL A 101 3.52 0.82 -12.79
C VAL A 101 4.41 1.58 -11.80
N GLY A 102 4.68 0.93 -10.67
CA GLY A 102 5.56 1.43 -9.61
C GLY A 102 4.85 1.94 -8.36
N ARG A 103 3.52 2.09 -8.37
CA ARG A 103 2.75 2.33 -7.14
C ARG A 103 2.59 1.02 -6.36
N PRO A 104 2.81 1.01 -5.04
CA PRO A 104 2.58 -0.19 -4.25
C PRO A 104 1.08 -0.55 -4.30
N SER A 105 0.76 -1.71 -4.87
CA SER A 105 -0.62 -2.16 -5.03
C SER A 105 -1.24 -2.59 -3.69
N ALA A 106 -2.56 -2.87 -3.69
CA ALA A 106 -3.25 -3.52 -2.58
C ALA A 106 -2.50 -4.76 -2.08
N SER A 107 -1.91 -5.55 -3.00
CA SER A 107 -1.08 -6.71 -2.64
C SER A 107 0.16 -6.38 -1.81
N TYR A 108 0.76 -5.20 -2.01
CA TYR A 108 1.91 -4.75 -1.22
C TYR A 108 1.49 -4.35 0.19
N VAL A 109 0.38 -3.62 0.32
CA VAL A 109 -0.20 -3.29 1.63
C VAL A 109 -0.54 -4.56 2.41
N VAL A 110 -1.17 -5.55 1.77
CA VAL A 110 -1.45 -6.87 2.39
C VAL A 110 -0.17 -7.56 2.88
N LYS A 111 0.94 -7.47 2.12
CA LYS A 111 2.25 -8.01 2.54
C LYS A 111 2.84 -7.24 3.73
N LEU A 112 2.73 -5.92 3.76
CA LEU A 112 3.17 -5.10 4.90
C LEU A 112 2.37 -5.44 6.16
N GLU A 113 1.05 -5.52 6.06
CA GLU A 113 0.18 -5.91 7.16
C GLU A 113 0.49 -7.32 7.67
N TYR A 114 0.82 -8.25 6.78
CA TYR A 114 1.32 -9.57 7.18
C TYR A 114 2.61 -9.48 7.99
N LYS A 115 3.61 -8.72 7.53
CA LYS A 115 4.86 -8.50 8.26
C LYS A 115 4.63 -7.83 9.62
N MET A 116 3.75 -6.84 9.69
CA MET A 116 3.38 -6.17 10.94
C MET A 116 2.84 -7.16 11.96
N ARG A 117 1.98 -8.10 11.54
CA ARG A 117 1.42 -9.13 12.42
C ARG A 117 2.45 -10.09 12.95
N LEU A 118 3.38 -10.53 12.10
CA LEU A 118 4.47 -11.38 12.56
C LEU A 118 5.32 -10.69 13.63
N LYS A 119 5.52 -9.36 13.52
CA LYS A 119 6.21 -8.55 14.52
C LYS A 119 5.39 -8.41 15.81
N LEU A 120 4.10 -8.10 15.72
CA LEU A 120 3.20 -8.01 16.87
C LEU A 120 3.11 -9.34 17.63
N ALA A 121 2.86 -10.45 16.93
CA ALA A 121 2.84 -11.78 17.54
C ALA A 121 4.20 -12.16 18.14
N ARG A 122 5.31 -11.64 17.60
CA ARG A 122 6.63 -11.81 18.22
C ARG A 122 6.76 -10.99 19.49
N ILE A 123 6.31 -9.73 19.50
CA ILE A 123 6.29 -8.89 20.71
C ILE A 123 5.51 -9.61 21.81
N GLU A 124 4.32 -10.15 21.50
CA GLU A 124 3.52 -10.92 22.46
C GLU A 124 4.28 -12.13 23.01
N ARG A 125 4.96 -12.91 22.16
CA ARG A 125 5.80 -14.05 22.60
C ARG A 125 6.99 -13.66 23.47
N ILE A 126 7.56 -12.47 23.25
CA ILE A 126 8.64 -11.96 24.11
C ILE A 126 8.05 -11.56 25.46
N ARG A 127 6.93 -10.81 25.45
CA ARG A 127 6.23 -10.37 26.67
C ARG A 127 5.74 -11.55 27.52
N SER A 128 5.29 -12.64 26.90
CA SER A 128 4.85 -13.86 27.59
C SER A 128 6.00 -14.77 28.05
N GLY A 129 7.25 -14.44 27.71
CA GLY A 129 8.43 -15.27 27.98
C GLY A 129 8.52 -16.55 27.14
N GLU A 130 7.58 -16.78 26.22
CA GLU A 130 7.53 -17.97 25.36
C GLU A 130 8.71 -18.04 24.40
N GLU A 131 9.20 -16.91 23.88
CA GLU A 131 10.39 -16.89 23.01
C GLU A 131 11.65 -17.34 23.78
N THR A 132 11.73 -17.04 25.07
CA THR A 132 12.83 -17.46 25.95
C THR A 132 12.72 -18.94 26.28
N LYS A 133 11.52 -19.44 26.59
CA LYS A 133 11.26 -20.88 26.81
C LYS A 133 11.67 -21.71 25.58
N ARG A 134 11.19 -21.33 24.38
CA ARG A 134 11.55 -22.00 23.11
C ARG A 134 13.05 -22.01 22.84
N ARG A 135 13.79 -20.98 23.29
CA ARG A 135 15.25 -20.91 23.15
C ARG A 135 15.96 -21.86 24.11
N ILE A 136 15.46 -22.02 25.33
CA ILE A 136 16.00 -22.93 26.34
C ILE A 136 15.73 -24.39 25.94
N GLU A 137 14.53 -24.68 25.44
CA GLU A 137 14.12 -26.03 25.00
C GLU A 137 14.85 -26.50 23.73
N ARG A 138 15.22 -25.58 22.83
CA ARG A 138 16.09 -25.90 21.70
C ARG A 138 17.51 -26.10 22.22
N LYS A 139 17.93 -27.37 22.38
CA LYS A 139 19.34 -27.71 22.67
C LYS A 139 20.24 -26.89 21.74
N PRO A 140 21.11 -26.00 22.25
CA PRO A 140 21.95 -25.18 21.41
C PRO A 140 22.89 -26.09 20.62
N ALA A 141 23.05 -25.82 19.32
CA ALA A 141 24.12 -26.44 18.55
C ALA A 141 25.47 -26.14 19.25
N PRO A 142 26.35 -27.15 19.42
CA PRO A 142 27.63 -26.96 20.09
C PRO A 142 28.40 -25.81 19.44
N GLY A 143 28.85 -24.85 20.26
CA GLY A 143 29.62 -23.67 19.83
C GLY A 143 28.83 -22.39 19.51
N SER A 144 27.49 -22.43 19.41
CA SER A 144 26.71 -21.26 18.94
C SER A 144 26.54 -20.12 19.96
N HIS A 145 26.77 -20.36 21.26
CA HIS A 145 26.35 -19.46 22.35
C HIS A 145 27.40 -19.21 23.44
N LEU A 146 28.66 -19.62 23.28
CA LEU A 146 29.69 -19.34 24.27
C LEU A 146 29.91 -17.80 24.37
N GLY A 147 29.55 -17.23 25.52
CA GLY A 147 29.87 -15.84 25.92
C GLY A 147 28.90 -14.73 25.49
N ARG A 148 27.88 -15.00 24.65
CA ARG A 148 26.92 -13.94 24.25
C ARG A 148 25.75 -13.84 25.23
N LYS A 149 25.72 -12.74 26.01
CA LYS A 149 24.56 -12.42 26.85
C LYS A 149 23.29 -12.32 25.98
N PRO A 150 22.14 -12.84 26.45
CA PRO A 150 20.85 -12.62 25.80
C PRO A 150 20.63 -11.13 25.54
N LYS A 151 20.15 -10.77 24.35
CA LYS A 151 19.73 -9.38 24.11
C LYS A 151 18.59 -9.04 25.07
N ASP A 152 18.64 -7.83 25.63
CA ASP A 152 17.58 -7.27 26.46
C ASP A 152 16.24 -7.27 25.70
N ASP A 153 15.26 -7.97 26.27
CA ASP A 153 13.94 -8.14 25.69
C ASP A 153 13.18 -6.81 25.57
N LEU A 154 13.41 -5.86 26.48
CA LEU A 154 12.82 -4.52 26.40
C LEU A 154 13.32 -3.76 25.16
N ARG A 155 14.63 -3.73 24.94
CA ARG A 155 15.23 -3.12 23.74
C ARG A 155 14.77 -3.79 22.44
N LYS A 156 14.52 -5.09 22.49
CA LYS A 156 14.04 -5.87 21.34
C LYS A 156 12.58 -5.56 21.03
N ILE A 157 11.74 -5.45 22.05
CA ILE A 157 10.34 -5.02 21.92
C ILE A 157 10.29 -3.62 21.32
N ALA A 158 11.00 -2.65 21.90
CA ALA A 158 11.02 -1.26 21.41
C ALA A 158 11.38 -1.17 19.92
N ARG A 159 12.44 -1.87 19.48
CA ARG A 159 12.82 -1.92 18.06
C ARG A 159 11.72 -2.51 17.17
N LEU A 160 11.02 -3.53 17.63
CA LEU A 160 9.92 -4.13 16.87
C LEU A 160 8.71 -3.18 16.81
N GLU A 161 8.43 -2.45 17.89
CA GLU A 161 7.39 -1.44 17.95
C GLU A 161 7.68 -0.28 16.99
N ASP A 162 8.91 0.24 16.95
CA ASP A 162 9.34 1.27 15.99
C ASP A 162 9.15 0.81 14.54
N GLN A 163 9.53 -0.44 14.25
CA GLN A 163 9.34 -1.03 12.91
C GLN A 163 7.84 -1.14 12.56
N VAL A 164 7.00 -1.55 13.51
CA VAL A 164 5.55 -1.62 13.30
C VAL A 164 4.97 -0.23 13.09
N LEU A 165 5.44 0.77 13.83
CA LEU A 165 5.01 2.16 13.68
C LEU A 165 5.36 2.71 12.29
N ALA A 166 6.60 2.49 11.84
CA ALA A 166 7.04 2.88 10.49
C ALA A 166 6.20 2.18 9.39
N MET A 167 5.92 0.88 9.54
CA MET A 167 5.08 0.14 8.61
C MET A 167 3.63 0.67 8.61
N LYS A 168 3.07 1.05 9.77
CA LYS A 168 1.74 1.69 9.83
C LYS A 168 1.72 3.02 9.07
N ALA A 169 2.76 3.84 9.21
CA ALA A 169 2.87 5.09 8.47
C ALA A 169 2.98 4.85 6.95
N GLU A 170 3.76 3.86 6.54
CA GLU A 170 3.89 3.46 5.13
C GLU A 170 2.55 3.00 4.54
N VAL A 171 1.80 2.15 5.26
CA VAL A 171 0.45 1.72 4.83
C VAL A 171 -0.47 2.92 4.63
N ARG A 172 -0.53 3.86 5.59
CA ARG A 172 -1.39 5.06 5.47
C ARG A 172 -1.01 5.93 4.27
N ALA A 173 0.28 6.12 4.02
CA ALA A 173 0.76 6.89 2.88
C ALA A 173 0.34 6.24 1.55
N ILE A 174 0.44 4.91 1.47
CA ILE A 174 0.02 4.17 0.27
C ILE A 174 -1.49 4.29 0.08
N GLU A 175 -2.30 4.09 1.14
CA GLU A 175 -3.75 4.22 1.09
C GLU A 175 -4.22 5.61 0.63
N GLN A 176 -3.55 6.67 1.09
CA GLN A 176 -3.84 8.04 0.64
C GLN A 176 -3.64 8.21 -0.87
N SER A 177 -2.65 7.52 -1.45
CA SER A 177 -2.36 7.55 -2.88
C SER A 177 -3.18 6.57 -3.74
N MET A 178 -3.93 5.65 -3.13
CA MET A 178 -4.72 4.63 -3.83
C MET A 178 -5.95 5.21 -4.52
N THR A 179 -6.29 4.64 -5.67
CA THR A 179 -7.57 4.85 -6.34
C THR A 179 -8.72 4.23 -5.55
N LEU A 180 -9.97 4.65 -5.84
CA LEU A 180 -11.16 4.07 -5.20
C LEU A 180 -11.24 2.54 -5.41
N LYS A 181 -10.92 2.08 -6.62
CA LYS A 181 -10.89 0.66 -6.95
C LYS A 181 -9.84 -0.09 -6.13
N GLU A 182 -8.62 0.43 -6.01
CA GLU A 182 -7.58 -0.22 -5.20
C GLU A 182 -7.88 -0.23 -3.71
N ARG A 183 -8.54 0.82 -3.19
CA ARG A 183 -9.00 0.85 -1.79
C ARG A 183 -10.07 -0.21 -1.54
N GLU A 184 -11.02 -0.37 -2.47
CA GLU A 184 -12.07 -1.37 -2.34
C GLU A 184 -11.50 -2.80 -2.40
N ASP A 185 -10.55 -3.06 -3.30
CA ASP A 185 -9.83 -4.35 -3.36
C ASP A 185 -9.08 -4.65 -2.04
N LEU A 186 -8.38 -3.66 -1.50
CA LEU A 186 -7.69 -3.77 -0.22
C LEU A 186 -8.66 -4.06 0.93
N GLU A 187 -9.80 -3.38 0.97
CA GLU A 187 -10.81 -3.57 2.01
C GLU A 187 -11.43 -4.97 1.95
N ILE A 188 -11.76 -5.46 0.75
CA ILE A 188 -12.20 -6.84 0.52
C ILE A 188 -11.15 -7.83 1.07
N HIS A 189 -9.86 -7.58 0.84
CA HIS A 189 -8.77 -8.40 1.37
C HIS A 189 -8.73 -8.41 2.91
N ARG A 190 -8.92 -7.26 3.56
CA ARG A 190 -8.98 -7.15 5.03
C ARG A 190 -10.19 -7.88 5.60
N MET A 191 -11.36 -7.67 5.02
CA MET A 191 -12.61 -8.33 5.43
C MET A 191 -12.49 -9.85 5.31
N ARG A 192 -12.00 -10.37 4.16
CA ARG A 192 -11.78 -11.81 3.94
C ARG A 192 -10.88 -12.42 5.00
N ARG A 193 -9.88 -11.68 5.43
CA ARG A 193 -8.97 -12.12 6.47
C ARG A 193 -9.63 -12.15 7.84
N ASN A 194 -10.41 -11.13 8.19
CA ASN A 194 -11.20 -11.12 9.43
C ASN A 194 -12.18 -12.30 9.44
N ALA A 195 -12.87 -12.56 8.32
CA ALA A 195 -13.74 -13.72 8.16
C ALA A 195 -12.97 -15.05 8.30
N ALA A 196 -11.74 -15.14 7.79
CA ALA A 196 -10.90 -16.34 7.97
C ALA A 196 -10.53 -16.59 9.45
N ASN A 197 -10.25 -15.52 10.20
CA ASN A 197 -9.99 -15.61 11.65
C ASN A 197 -11.23 -16.05 12.42
N LEU A 198 -12.40 -15.46 12.13
CA LEU A 198 -13.67 -15.85 12.75
C LEU A 198 -13.99 -17.33 12.44
N ARG A 199 -13.89 -17.75 11.18
CA ARG A 199 -14.04 -19.16 10.79
C ARG A 199 -13.11 -20.09 11.56
N LYS A 200 -11.86 -19.69 11.79
CA LYS A 200 -10.91 -20.48 12.59
C LYS A 200 -11.42 -20.64 14.04
N ALA A 201 -11.86 -19.55 14.67
CA ALA A 201 -12.40 -19.59 16.02
C ALA A 201 -13.67 -20.46 16.11
N LEU A 202 -14.58 -20.37 15.13
CA LEU A 202 -15.77 -21.21 15.07
C LEU A 202 -15.43 -22.70 14.90
N ARG A 203 -14.40 -23.04 14.12
CA ARG A 203 -13.90 -24.43 14.02
C ARG A 203 -13.29 -24.93 15.32
N GLU A 204 -12.53 -24.09 16.02
CA GLU A 204 -11.96 -24.43 17.33
C GLU A 204 -13.06 -24.68 18.38
N GLN A 205 -14.23 -24.05 18.21
CA GLN A 205 -15.42 -24.27 19.03
C GLN A 205 -16.34 -25.40 18.53
N GLY A 206 -16.05 -26.00 17.36
CA GLY A 206 -16.87 -27.06 16.77
C GLY A 206 -18.21 -26.61 16.20
N ILE A 207 -18.40 -25.31 15.91
CA ILE A 207 -19.69 -24.74 15.47
C ILE A 207 -19.67 -24.13 14.05
N ASP A 208 -18.61 -24.39 13.26
CA ASP A 208 -18.49 -23.89 11.87
C ASP A 208 -19.62 -24.41 10.95
N ASP A 209 -20.20 -25.57 11.25
CA ASP A 209 -21.34 -26.10 10.50
C ASP A 209 -22.59 -25.22 10.65
N LEU A 210 -22.80 -24.62 11.82
CA LEU A 210 -23.90 -23.67 12.06
C LEU A 210 -23.72 -22.41 11.21
N ARG A 211 -22.48 -21.97 10.96
CA ARG A 211 -22.19 -20.87 10.01
C ARG A 211 -22.58 -21.24 8.59
N VAL A 212 -22.22 -22.43 8.13
CA VAL A 212 -22.62 -22.91 6.79
C VAL A 212 -24.14 -22.93 6.65
N GLN A 213 -24.86 -23.37 7.67
CA GLN A 213 -26.32 -23.38 7.69
C GLN A 213 -26.90 -21.97 7.70
N ALA A 214 -26.39 -21.08 8.56
CA ALA A 214 -26.84 -19.69 8.65
C ALA A 214 -26.59 -18.92 7.34
N HIS A 215 -25.49 -19.19 6.65
CA HIS A 215 -25.17 -18.54 5.38
C HIS A 215 -26.17 -18.89 4.26
N LYS A 216 -26.71 -20.12 4.26
CA LYS A 216 -27.69 -20.57 3.26
C LYS A 216 -29.04 -19.89 3.43
N ASN A 217 -29.47 -19.63 4.66
CA ASN A 217 -30.75 -18.99 4.95
C ASN A 217 -30.60 -17.89 6.00
N TRP A 218 -29.96 -16.79 5.59
CA TRP A 218 -29.54 -15.71 6.46
C TRP A 218 -30.69 -15.04 7.24
N GLU A 219 -31.82 -14.77 6.57
CA GLU A 219 -32.96 -14.10 7.21
C GLU A 219 -33.57 -14.95 8.33
N ALA A 220 -33.74 -16.26 8.08
CA ALA A 220 -34.21 -17.19 9.10
C ALA A 220 -33.20 -17.32 10.25
N ALA A 221 -31.90 -17.40 9.94
CA ALA A 221 -30.85 -17.52 10.95
C ALA A 221 -30.73 -16.28 11.84
N LYS A 222 -30.94 -15.09 11.27
CA LYS A 222 -30.93 -13.82 12.00
C LYS A 222 -32.11 -13.70 12.98
N ALA A 223 -33.26 -14.30 12.64
CA ALA A 223 -34.44 -14.35 13.50
C ALA A 223 -34.28 -15.36 14.65
N ASP A 224 -33.61 -16.48 14.41
CA ASP A 224 -33.41 -17.55 15.41
C ASP A 224 -32.07 -17.45 16.14
N ARG A 225 -31.97 -16.46 17.04
CA ARG A 225 -30.77 -16.24 17.86
C ARG A 225 -30.51 -17.31 18.91
N ASN A 226 -31.49 -18.17 19.19
CA ASN A 226 -31.33 -19.29 20.12
C ASN A 226 -30.55 -20.43 19.46
N LYS A 227 -30.79 -20.68 18.17
CA LYS A 227 -30.09 -21.70 17.39
C LYS A 227 -28.73 -21.23 16.87
N PHE A 228 -28.60 -19.96 16.51
CA PHE A 228 -27.38 -19.41 15.92
C PHE A 228 -26.68 -18.44 16.88
N PRO A 229 -25.54 -18.85 17.49
CA PRO A 229 -24.77 -17.99 18.36
C PRO A 229 -24.33 -16.70 17.69
N ALA A 230 -24.14 -15.63 18.47
CA ALA A 230 -23.75 -14.32 17.95
C ALA A 230 -22.48 -14.36 17.09
N ALA A 231 -21.47 -15.13 17.49
CA ALA A 231 -20.22 -15.29 16.73
C ALA A 231 -20.43 -15.94 15.35
N VAL A 232 -21.40 -16.85 15.23
CA VAL A 232 -21.78 -17.47 13.96
C VAL A 232 -22.44 -16.43 13.05
N LEU A 233 -23.38 -15.65 13.59
CA LEU A 233 -24.08 -14.60 12.86
C LEU A 233 -23.13 -13.48 12.42
N GLU A 234 -22.17 -13.09 13.27
CA GLU A 234 -21.15 -12.09 12.95
C GLU A 234 -20.29 -12.55 11.76
N CYS A 235 -19.84 -13.80 11.77
CA CYS A 235 -19.06 -14.36 10.66
C CYS A 235 -19.86 -14.40 9.36
N CYS A 236 -21.13 -14.83 9.41
CA CYS A 236 -22.01 -14.85 8.24
C CYS A 236 -22.31 -13.46 7.70
N ALA A 237 -22.59 -12.49 8.56
CA ALA A 237 -22.82 -11.10 8.15
C ALA A 237 -21.61 -10.53 7.41
N LEU A 238 -20.41 -10.80 7.92
CA LEU A 238 -19.17 -10.36 7.30
C LEU A 238 -18.94 -11.03 5.93
N GLU A 239 -19.19 -12.34 5.81
CA GLU A 239 -19.07 -13.08 4.54
C GLU A 239 -20.02 -12.52 3.48
N ARG A 240 -21.28 -12.25 3.82
CA ARG A 240 -22.24 -11.63 2.91
C ARG A 240 -21.84 -10.22 2.49
N ALA A 241 -21.36 -9.41 3.43
CA ALA A 241 -20.86 -8.07 3.11
C ALA A 241 -19.64 -8.10 2.16
N ILE A 242 -18.81 -9.14 2.25
CA ILE A 242 -17.72 -9.38 1.28
C ILE A 242 -18.31 -9.70 -0.09
N ASP A 243 -19.28 -10.61 -0.17
CA ASP A 243 -19.89 -11.03 -1.44
C ASP A 243 -20.53 -9.83 -2.15
N GLU A 244 -21.31 -9.03 -1.44
CA GLU A 244 -21.93 -7.79 -1.96
C GLU A 244 -20.87 -6.80 -2.49
N ARG A 245 -19.77 -6.61 -1.76
CA ARG A 245 -18.66 -5.74 -2.19
C ARG A 245 -17.93 -6.31 -3.39
N VAL A 246 -17.73 -7.62 -3.47
CA VAL A 246 -17.09 -8.29 -4.60
C VAL A 246 -17.94 -8.16 -5.86
N GLU A 247 -19.26 -8.28 -5.75
CA GLU A 247 -20.19 -8.05 -6.87
C GLU A 247 -20.12 -6.60 -7.36
N LYS A 248 -20.19 -5.63 -6.44
CA LYS A 248 -20.00 -4.20 -6.77
C LYS A 248 -18.64 -3.93 -7.40
N PHE A 249 -17.57 -4.53 -6.87
CA PHE A 249 -16.21 -4.39 -7.39
C PHE A 249 -16.05 -4.93 -8.82
N ARG A 250 -16.75 -6.03 -9.16
CA ARG A 250 -16.77 -6.57 -10.54
C ARG A 250 -17.49 -5.66 -11.53
N SER A 251 -18.42 -4.83 -11.04
CA SER A 251 -19.16 -3.87 -11.86
C SER A 251 -18.46 -2.50 -12.04
N LEU A 252 -17.36 -2.25 -11.32
CA LEU A 252 -16.49 -1.05 -11.43
C LEU A 252 -15.37 -1.24 -12.45
#